data_AF-A0A7S1RIT9-F1
#
_entry.id   AF-A0A7S1RIT9-F1
#
_cell.length_a   1.000
_cell.length_b   1.000
_cell.length_c   1.000
_cell.angle_alpha   90.00
_cell.angle_beta   90.00
_cell.angle_gamma   90.00
#
_symmetry.space_group_name_H-M   'P 1'
#
loop_
_entity.id
_entity.type
_entity.pdbx_description
1 polymer ?
#
loop_
_entity_poly.entity_id
_entity_poly.type
_entity_poly.pdbx_seq_one_letter_code
_entity_poly.pdbx_strand_id
1 'polypeptide(L)'
;HHHAGVRTVTKSKARGRLRQMRANMHLVVERYVKPWTEDVNAGLALMLNAGHMAWSNYSRSVCADELCKASVYISHSWAEDFEDFARTLRQALDPETVVWVCSFALYQHGDIAGALSDLEKCPFAVAMRESPRVLLVTDRTTEAVTRCWVVLEALFASKWKKEYDMSLPDDGDADLWKAVGSKLEGLDVAYCHASRLKDKEAILSYAQTCTGGIPALNDSVRAVARNAMKRAELMAAATAG
;
A
#
# COMPACT_ATOMS: atom_id res chain seq x y z
N HIS A 1 -50.42 14.77 -19.43
CA HIS A 1 -49.73 14.63 -18.13
C HIS A 1 -48.63 15.66 -18.04
N HIS A 2 -48.86 16.75 -17.30
CA HIS A 2 -47.92 17.86 -17.13
C HIS A 2 -46.92 17.53 -15.99
N HIS A 3 -45.62 17.53 -16.30
CA HIS A 3 -44.56 17.49 -15.31
C HIS A 3 -44.42 18.87 -14.63
N ALA A 4 -45.31 19.17 -13.68
CA ALA A 4 -45.15 20.29 -12.76
C ALA A 4 -44.40 19.77 -11.52
N GLY A 5 -43.14 20.17 -11.32
CA GLY A 5 -42.46 19.87 -10.06
C GLY A 5 -40.93 19.91 -10.01
N VAL A 6 -40.20 20.15 -11.11
CA VAL A 6 -38.73 20.23 -11.00
C VAL A 6 -38.33 21.60 -10.46
N ARG A 7 -38.02 21.66 -9.16
CA ARG A 7 -37.34 22.81 -8.54
C ARG A 7 -35.97 22.97 -9.18
N THR A 8 -35.78 24.02 -9.97
CA THR A 8 -34.49 24.45 -10.48
C THR A 8 -33.61 24.94 -9.32
N VAL A 9 -32.59 24.16 -8.98
CA VAL A 9 -31.55 24.59 -8.04
C VAL A 9 -30.60 25.53 -8.79
N THR A 10 -30.46 26.77 -8.32
CA THR A 10 -29.51 27.72 -8.89
C THR A 10 -28.07 27.20 -8.74
N LYS A 11 -27.18 27.43 -9.72
CA LYS A 11 -25.75 27.06 -9.63
C LYS A 11 -25.08 27.51 -8.33
N SER A 12 -25.54 28.62 -7.73
CA SER A 12 -25.10 29.14 -6.43
C SER A 12 -25.51 28.26 -5.24
N LYS A 13 -26.66 27.59 -5.29
CA LYS A 13 -27.15 26.65 -4.25
C LYS A 13 -26.61 25.24 -4.43
N ALA A 14 -26.15 24.88 -5.64
CA ALA A 14 -25.54 23.58 -5.94
C ALA A 14 -24.03 23.51 -5.59
N ARG A 15 -23.37 24.66 -5.38
CA ARG A 15 -22.00 24.71 -4.88
C ARG A 15 -21.99 24.54 -3.37
N GLY A 16 -22.16 23.30 -2.91
CA GLY A 16 -21.60 22.92 -1.61
C GLY A 16 -20.12 23.33 -1.55
N ARG A 17 -19.59 23.56 -0.35
CA ARG A 17 -18.16 23.82 -0.16
C ARG A 17 -17.39 22.73 -0.92
N LEU A 18 -16.74 23.10 -2.03
CA LEU A 18 -15.88 22.20 -2.77
C LEU A 18 -14.72 21.87 -1.82
N ARG A 19 -14.78 20.72 -1.16
CA ARG A 19 -13.63 20.20 -0.43
C ARG A 19 -12.60 19.83 -1.47
N GLN A 20 -11.43 20.45 -1.40
CA GLN A 20 -10.27 20.00 -2.15
C GLN A 20 -10.04 18.53 -1.81
N MET A 21 -10.08 17.68 -2.82
CA MET A 21 -9.81 16.26 -2.62
C MET A 21 -8.32 16.10 -2.34
N ARG A 22 -7.99 15.39 -1.25
CA ARG A 22 -6.61 15.03 -0.93
C ARG A 22 -6.08 14.11 -2.02
N ALA A 23 -4.88 14.37 -2.52
CA ALA A 23 -4.23 13.50 -3.48
C ALA A 23 -3.85 12.20 -2.77
N ASN A 24 -4.53 11.10 -3.09
CA ASN A 24 -4.27 9.77 -2.56
C ASN A 24 -4.07 8.77 -3.71
N MET A 25 -3.71 7.52 -3.39
CA MET A 25 -3.43 6.53 -4.43
C MET A 25 -4.65 6.24 -5.32
N HIS A 26 -5.87 6.31 -4.77
CA HIS A 26 -7.08 6.20 -5.59
C HIS A 26 -7.12 7.25 -6.72
N LEU A 27 -6.85 8.52 -6.39
CA LEU A 27 -6.82 9.58 -7.40
C LEU A 27 -5.65 9.42 -8.37
N VAL A 28 -4.49 8.98 -7.90
CA VAL A 28 -3.33 8.72 -8.77
C VAL A 28 -3.64 7.63 -9.77
N VAL A 29 -4.28 6.56 -9.33
CA VAL A 29 -4.67 5.45 -10.21
C VAL A 29 -5.69 5.90 -11.25
N GLU A 30 -6.75 6.59 -10.84
CA GLU A 30 -7.81 7.03 -11.76
C GLU A 30 -7.34 8.12 -12.74
N ARG A 31 -6.45 9.02 -12.33
CA ARG A 31 -6.03 10.15 -13.17
C ARG A 31 -4.81 9.88 -14.05
N TYR A 32 -3.91 8.99 -13.62
CA TYR A 32 -2.63 8.77 -14.30
C TYR A 32 -2.43 7.32 -14.68
N VAL A 33 -2.52 6.38 -13.73
CA VAL A 33 -2.19 4.97 -14.00
C VAL A 33 -3.13 4.39 -15.06
N LYS A 34 -4.44 4.43 -14.83
CA LYS A 34 -5.43 3.87 -15.76
C LYS A 34 -5.36 4.53 -17.14
N PRO A 35 -5.41 5.88 -17.27
CA PRO A 35 -5.29 6.51 -18.59
C PRO A 35 -4.01 6.16 -19.33
N TRP A 36 -2.87 6.02 -18.64
CA TRP A 36 -1.60 5.70 -19.29
C TRP A 36 -1.45 4.22 -19.67
N THR A 37 -2.27 3.34 -19.09
CA THR A 37 -2.27 1.90 -19.39
C THR A 37 -3.55 1.43 -20.06
N GLU A 38 -4.38 2.33 -20.62
CA GLU A 38 -5.69 1.99 -21.21
C GLU A 38 -5.55 1.00 -22.37
N ASP A 39 -4.60 1.26 -23.26
CA ASP A 39 -4.37 0.42 -24.44
C ASP A 39 -3.34 -0.70 -24.21
N VAL A 40 -2.95 -0.93 -22.96
CA VAL A 40 -1.91 -1.90 -22.60
C VAL A 40 -2.43 -2.83 -21.51
N ASN A 41 -2.40 -4.15 -21.78
CA ASN A 41 -2.79 -5.18 -20.81
C ASN A 41 -1.69 -5.43 -19.75
N ALA A 42 -1.18 -4.36 -19.14
CA ALA A 42 -0.08 -4.40 -18.17
C ALA A 42 -0.24 -3.31 -17.09
N GLY A 43 0.45 -3.50 -15.96
CA GLY A 43 0.64 -2.43 -14.97
C GLY A 43 1.60 -1.36 -15.49
N LEU A 44 1.47 -0.14 -14.95
CA LEU A 44 2.31 1.00 -15.32
C LEU A 44 3.81 0.71 -15.12
N ALA A 45 4.18 0.03 -14.04
CA ALA A 45 5.57 -0.32 -13.76
C ALA A 45 6.19 -1.17 -14.89
N LEU A 46 5.45 -2.16 -15.41
CA LEU A 46 5.95 -3.02 -16.50
C LEU A 46 6.11 -2.21 -17.80
N MET A 47 5.18 -1.30 -18.09
CA MET A 47 5.28 -0.41 -19.24
C MET A 47 6.52 0.49 -19.17
N LEU A 48 6.77 1.10 -18.00
CA LEU A 48 7.94 1.95 -17.79
C LEU A 48 9.25 1.16 -17.84
N ASN A 49 9.30 -0.03 -17.24
CA ASN A 49 10.46 -0.91 -17.29
C ASN A 49 10.78 -1.33 -18.73
N ALA A 50 9.76 -1.70 -19.52
CA ALA A 50 9.93 -2.04 -20.94
C ALA A 50 10.46 -0.85 -21.75
N GLY A 51 9.93 0.36 -21.51
CA GLY A 51 10.44 1.58 -22.12
C GLY A 51 11.89 1.87 -21.74
N HIS A 52 12.24 1.68 -20.45
CA HIS A 52 13.61 1.84 -19.97
C HIS A 52 14.57 0.86 -20.64
N MET A 53 14.21 -0.42 -20.76
CA MET A 53 15.02 -1.43 -21.47
C MET A 53 15.21 -1.08 -22.96
N ALA A 54 14.13 -0.63 -23.63
CA ALA A 54 14.19 -0.25 -25.03
C ALA A 54 15.14 0.95 -25.26
N TRP A 55 15.15 1.91 -24.35
CA TRP A 55 16.04 3.07 -24.38
C TRP A 55 17.47 2.76 -23.94
N SER A 56 17.66 1.93 -22.91
CA SER A 56 18.98 1.65 -22.33
C SER A 56 19.87 0.79 -23.23
N ASN A 57 19.29 0.05 -24.19
CA ASN A 57 20.03 -0.64 -25.25
C ASN A 57 20.95 0.27 -26.09
N TYR A 58 20.85 1.61 -25.97
CA TYR A 58 21.79 2.56 -26.57
C TYR A 58 23.03 2.89 -25.72
N SER A 59 23.08 2.54 -24.43
CA SER A 59 24.14 2.95 -23.50
C SER A 59 24.65 1.82 -22.58
N ARG A 60 23.75 0.95 -22.10
CA ARG A 60 24.07 -0.21 -21.24
C ARG A 60 22.92 -1.23 -21.32
N SER A 61 23.23 -2.50 -21.59
CA SER A 61 22.24 -3.58 -21.54
C SER A 61 21.74 -3.76 -20.10
N VAL A 62 20.47 -3.46 -19.86
CA VAL A 62 19.76 -3.75 -18.61
C VAL A 62 18.84 -4.94 -18.88
N CYS A 63 18.82 -5.94 -18.00
CA CYS A 63 17.99 -7.13 -18.19
C CYS A 63 16.64 -7.01 -17.45
N ALA A 64 15.67 -7.86 -17.84
CA ALA A 64 14.35 -7.87 -17.22
C ALA A 64 14.41 -8.18 -15.71
N ASP A 65 15.31 -9.07 -15.29
CA ASP A 65 15.48 -9.43 -13.87
C ASP A 65 15.93 -8.23 -13.03
N GLU A 66 16.80 -7.38 -13.56
CA GLU A 66 17.27 -6.17 -12.89
C GLU A 66 16.16 -5.14 -12.66
N LEU A 67 15.11 -5.12 -13.49
CA LEU A 67 14.03 -4.12 -13.42
C LEU A 67 12.73 -4.65 -12.83
N CYS A 68 12.46 -5.93 -13.01
CA CYS A 68 11.18 -6.54 -12.66
C CYS A 68 11.23 -7.38 -11.37
N LYS A 69 12.43 -7.65 -10.83
CA LYS A 69 12.56 -8.33 -9.53
C LYS A 69 12.63 -7.32 -8.40
N ALA A 70 11.51 -7.16 -7.70
CA ALA A 70 11.45 -6.25 -6.56
C ALA A 70 12.37 -6.69 -5.42
N SER A 71 13.18 -5.75 -4.96
CA SER A 71 14.00 -5.88 -3.76
C SER A 71 13.22 -5.54 -2.49
N VAL A 72 12.16 -4.72 -2.62
CA VAL A 72 11.30 -4.30 -1.52
C VAL A 72 9.84 -4.37 -1.94
N TYR A 73 9.01 -5.06 -1.16
CA TYR A 73 7.56 -5.00 -1.26
C TYR A 73 7.03 -3.82 -0.44
N ILE A 74 6.25 -2.93 -1.06
CA ILE A 74 5.67 -1.77 -0.37
C ILE A 74 4.25 -2.10 0.10
N SER A 75 4.10 -2.17 1.42
CA SER A 75 2.80 -2.26 2.10
C SER A 75 2.32 -0.86 2.46
N HIS A 76 1.12 -0.47 2.04
CA HIS A 76 0.65 0.91 2.22
C HIS A 76 -0.89 1.04 2.13
N SER A 77 -1.42 2.21 2.52
CA SER A 77 -2.87 2.50 2.39
C SER A 77 -3.16 3.31 1.15
N TRP A 78 -4.17 2.92 0.37
CA TRP A 78 -4.59 3.71 -0.79
C TRP A 78 -5.24 5.06 -0.43
N ALA A 79 -5.66 5.23 0.82
CA ALA A 79 -6.27 6.46 1.33
C ALA A 79 -5.26 7.48 1.87
N GLU A 80 -3.99 7.09 1.99
CA GLU A 80 -2.93 7.97 2.50
C GLU A 80 -2.65 9.15 1.56
N ASP A 81 -1.99 10.20 2.06
CA ASP A 81 -1.49 11.26 1.18
C ASP A 81 -0.44 10.71 0.23
N PHE A 82 -0.60 10.99 -1.06
CA PHE A 82 0.38 10.57 -2.05
C PHE A 82 1.69 11.35 -1.93
N GLU A 83 1.67 12.61 -1.50
CA GLU A 83 2.90 13.37 -1.28
C GLU A 83 3.70 12.81 -0.10
N ASP A 84 3.00 12.47 1.00
CA ASP A 84 3.62 11.81 2.14
C ASP A 84 4.17 10.44 1.73
N PHE A 85 3.42 9.62 1.00
CA PHE A 85 3.89 8.34 0.44
C PHE A 85 5.17 8.48 -0.39
N ALA A 86 5.19 9.40 -1.36
CA ALA A 86 6.35 9.62 -2.22
C ALA A 86 7.56 10.17 -1.44
N ARG A 87 7.32 11.03 -0.44
CA ARG A 87 8.37 11.56 0.43
C ARG A 87 8.99 10.44 1.26
N THR A 88 8.17 9.59 1.88
CA THR A 88 8.62 8.44 2.67
C THR A 88 9.50 7.52 1.84
N LEU A 89 9.06 7.14 0.63
CA LEU A 89 9.86 6.26 -0.24
C LEU A 89 11.22 6.87 -0.59
N ARG A 90 11.26 8.18 -0.92
CA ARG A 90 12.50 8.87 -1.27
C ARG A 90 13.48 8.99 -0.10
N GLN A 91 12.98 9.02 1.14
CA GLN A 91 13.82 9.09 2.35
C GLN A 91 14.28 7.70 2.78
N ALA A 92 13.40 6.70 2.69
CA ALA A 92 13.64 5.36 3.21
C ALA A 92 14.47 4.47 2.27
N LEU A 93 14.50 4.78 0.97
CA LEU A 93 15.09 3.91 -0.06
C LEU A 93 16.09 4.67 -0.93
N ASP A 94 17.09 3.93 -1.40
CA ASP A 94 17.99 4.40 -2.46
C ASP A 94 17.20 4.57 -3.78
N PRO A 95 17.45 5.62 -4.59
CA PRO A 95 16.73 5.85 -5.85
C PRO A 95 16.77 4.69 -6.85
N GLU A 96 17.80 3.83 -6.80
CA GLU A 96 17.94 2.66 -7.68
C GLU A 96 17.24 1.41 -7.11
N THR A 97 16.61 1.51 -5.94
CA THR A 97 15.87 0.40 -5.33
C THR A 97 14.66 0.02 -6.17
N VAL A 98 14.64 -1.21 -6.68
CA VAL A 98 13.46 -1.76 -7.36
C VAL A 98 12.40 -2.13 -6.33
N VAL A 99 11.26 -1.44 -6.39
CA VAL A 99 10.14 -1.62 -5.47
C VAL A 99 8.92 -2.21 -6.16
N TRP A 100 8.15 -3.00 -5.42
CA TRP A 100 6.81 -3.42 -5.84
C TRP A 100 5.75 -2.60 -5.10
N VAL A 101 4.94 -1.86 -5.85
CA VAL A 101 3.78 -1.11 -5.33
C VAL A 101 2.55 -1.57 -6.10
N CYS A 102 1.54 -2.08 -5.40
CA CYS A 102 0.40 -2.76 -6.02
C CYS A 102 -0.34 -1.91 -7.07
N SER A 103 -0.49 -0.60 -6.82
CA SER A 103 -1.19 0.33 -7.73
C SER A 103 -0.46 0.53 -9.06
N PHE A 104 0.88 0.39 -9.07
CA PHE A 104 1.70 0.56 -10.26
C PHE A 104 2.04 -0.76 -10.94
N ALA A 105 2.20 -1.84 -10.17
CA ALA A 105 2.61 -3.14 -10.69
C ALA A 105 1.46 -3.94 -11.31
N LEU A 106 0.25 -3.83 -10.75
CA LEU A 106 -0.91 -4.59 -11.25
C LEU A 106 -1.58 -3.87 -12.42
N TYR A 107 -2.14 -4.67 -13.32
CA TYR A 107 -2.99 -4.19 -14.42
C TYR A 107 -4.31 -3.64 -13.86
N GLN A 108 -4.42 -2.32 -13.74
CA GLN A 108 -5.53 -1.64 -13.04
C GLN A 108 -6.87 -1.67 -13.78
N HIS A 109 -6.90 -2.09 -15.04
CA HIS A 109 -8.14 -2.31 -15.79
C HIS A 109 -8.62 -3.78 -15.74
N GLY A 110 -7.78 -4.67 -15.22
CA GLY A 110 -8.11 -6.09 -15.10
C GLY A 110 -9.04 -6.41 -13.93
N ASP A 111 -9.50 -7.67 -13.88
CA ASP A 111 -10.22 -8.18 -12.72
C ASP A 111 -9.26 -8.50 -11.55
N ILE A 112 -8.82 -7.44 -10.87
CA ILE A 112 -8.01 -7.57 -9.64
C ILE A 112 -8.77 -8.38 -8.59
N ALA A 113 -10.11 -8.28 -8.55
CA ALA A 113 -10.92 -9.02 -7.59
C ALA A 113 -10.83 -10.52 -7.77
N GLY A 114 -10.92 -11.00 -9.02
CA GLY A 114 -10.81 -12.42 -9.35
C GLY A 114 -9.43 -12.99 -9.00
N ALA A 115 -8.38 -12.18 -9.16
CA ALA A 115 -7.01 -12.53 -8.79
C ALA A 115 -6.78 -12.68 -7.27
N LEU A 116 -7.73 -12.27 -6.43
CA LEU A 116 -7.67 -12.33 -4.96
C LEU A 116 -8.37 -13.55 -4.35
N SER A 117 -8.77 -14.52 -5.18
CA SER A 117 -9.52 -15.72 -4.74
C SER A 117 -8.74 -16.66 -3.82
N ASP A 118 -7.40 -16.68 -3.93
CA ASP A 118 -6.50 -17.39 -3.01
C ASP A 118 -5.49 -16.39 -2.44
N LEU A 119 -5.59 -16.09 -1.15
CA LEU A 119 -4.77 -15.07 -0.49
C LEU A 119 -3.26 -15.40 -0.49
N GLU A 120 -2.86 -16.68 -0.60
CA GLU A 120 -1.44 -17.06 -0.61
C GLU A 120 -0.86 -17.20 -2.02
N LYS A 121 -1.71 -17.17 -3.06
CA LYS A 121 -1.32 -17.25 -4.47
C LYS A 121 -1.70 -16.01 -5.28
N CYS A 122 -2.40 -15.05 -4.68
CA CYS A 122 -2.73 -13.81 -5.33
C CYS A 122 -1.45 -13.04 -5.72
N PRO A 123 -1.52 -12.11 -6.68
CA PRO A 123 -0.35 -11.35 -7.13
C PRO A 123 0.44 -10.66 -6.01
N PHE A 124 -0.25 -10.20 -4.96
CA PHE A 124 0.33 -9.60 -3.76
C PHE A 124 1.23 -10.59 -3.02
N ALA A 125 0.71 -11.78 -2.71
CA ALA A 125 1.44 -12.83 -2.02
C ALA A 125 2.63 -13.34 -2.84
N VAL A 126 2.48 -13.45 -4.16
CA VAL A 126 3.59 -13.84 -5.06
C VAL A 126 4.69 -12.78 -5.02
N ALA A 127 4.37 -11.50 -5.24
CA ALA A 127 5.35 -10.43 -5.22
C ALA A 127 6.08 -10.34 -3.86
N MET A 128 5.33 -10.47 -2.77
CA MET A 128 5.88 -10.42 -1.42
C MET A 128 6.75 -11.63 -1.08
N ARG A 129 6.41 -12.83 -1.58
CA ARG A 129 7.24 -14.03 -1.40
C ARG A 129 8.56 -13.93 -2.14
N GLU A 130 8.57 -13.31 -3.31
CA GLU A 130 9.80 -13.11 -4.10
C GLU A 130 10.64 -11.93 -3.61
N SER A 131 10.03 -10.96 -2.92
CA SER A 131 10.74 -9.81 -2.34
C SER A 131 11.50 -10.22 -1.07
N PRO A 132 12.79 -9.86 -0.91
CA PRO A 132 13.56 -10.15 0.31
C PRO A 132 12.97 -9.50 1.57
N ARG A 133 12.44 -8.28 1.44
CA ARG A 133 11.93 -7.48 2.55
C ARG A 133 10.64 -6.74 2.20
N VAL A 134 9.96 -6.27 3.25
CA VAL A 134 8.72 -5.52 3.21
C VAL A 134 8.96 -4.17 3.90
N LEU A 135 8.53 -3.09 3.26
CA LEU A 135 8.49 -1.77 3.87
C LEU A 135 7.03 -1.34 4.00
N LEU A 136 6.58 -1.18 5.24
CA LEU A 136 5.32 -0.54 5.55
C LEU A 136 5.50 0.99 5.52
N VAL A 137 4.80 1.64 4.61
CA VAL A 137 4.67 3.08 4.53
C VAL A 137 3.35 3.50 5.17
N THR A 138 3.40 4.51 6.03
CA THR A 138 2.20 5.15 6.55
C THR A 138 2.35 6.66 6.56
N ASP A 139 1.22 7.37 6.55
CA ASP A 139 1.16 8.82 6.63
C ASP A 139 0.67 9.32 8.00
N ARG A 140 0.45 10.63 8.10
CA ARG A 140 -0.09 11.30 9.30
C ARG A 140 -1.45 10.78 9.78
N THR A 141 -2.23 10.10 8.92
CA THR A 141 -3.51 9.52 9.34
C THR A 141 -3.35 8.18 10.03
N THR A 142 -2.17 7.55 9.89
CA THR A 142 -1.84 6.23 10.42
C THR A 142 -2.87 5.18 10.04
N GLU A 143 -3.56 5.35 8.89
CA GLU A 143 -4.62 4.43 8.45
C GLU A 143 -4.04 3.10 7.97
N ALA A 144 -2.80 3.08 7.46
CA ALA A 144 -2.18 1.87 6.92
C ALA A 144 -2.21 0.72 7.94
N VAL A 145 -1.84 0.97 9.20
CA VAL A 145 -1.84 -0.04 10.27
C VAL A 145 -3.22 -0.54 10.70
N THR A 146 -4.31 0.05 10.18
CA THR A 146 -5.69 -0.41 10.42
C THR A 146 -6.37 -0.93 9.15
N ARG A 147 -5.62 -1.19 8.07
CA ARG A 147 -6.14 -1.81 6.84
C ARG A 147 -6.01 -3.32 6.90
N CYS A 148 -7.08 -4.07 6.57
CA CYS A 148 -7.06 -5.53 6.59
C CYS A 148 -5.93 -6.12 5.71
N TRP A 149 -5.71 -5.54 4.52
CA TRP A 149 -4.65 -5.98 3.61
C TRP A 149 -3.26 -5.77 4.19
N VAL A 150 -2.98 -4.60 4.77
CA VAL A 150 -1.69 -4.30 5.42
C VAL A 150 -1.45 -5.23 6.63
N VAL A 151 -2.49 -5.52 7.41
CA VAL A 151 -2.41 -6.48 8.52
C VAL A 151 -2.12 -7.90 8.02
N LEU A 152 -2.75 -8.33 6.93
CA LEU A 152 -2.45 -9.61 6.29
C LEU A 152 -1.01 -9.66 5.78
N GLU A 153 -0.51 -8.59 5.16
CA GLU A 153 0.87 -8.48 4.69
C GLU A 153 1.86 -8.56 5.86
N ALA A 154 1.59 -7.91 6.99
CA ALA A 154 2.41 -8.06 8.19
C ALA A 154 2.42 -9.52 8.71
N LEU A 155 1.28 -10.20 8.68
CA LEU A 155 1.21 -11.63 9.01
C LEU A 155 2.05 -12.47 8.05
N PHE A 156 1.94 -12.25 6.75
CA PHE A 156 2.74 -12.95 5.74
C PHE A 156 4.23 -12.71 5.91
N ALA A 157 4.63 -11.51 6.34
CA ALA A 157 6.02 -11.18 6.57
C ALA A 157 6.57 -12.00 7.73
N SER A 158 5.79 -12.10 8.83
CA SER A 158 6.10 -12.99 9.95
C SER A 158 6.16 -14.46 9.51
N LYS A 159 5.13 -14.95 8.81
CA LYS A 159 5.01 -16.34 8.34
C LYS A 159 6.18 -16.75 7.43
N TRP A 160 6.57 -15.88 6.51
CA TRP A 160 7.63 -16.14 5.53
C TRP A 160 9.00 -15.59 5.95
N LYS A 161 9.13 -15.15 7.21
CA LYS A 161 10.37 -14.63 7.80
C LYS A 161 11.02 -13.54 6.95
N LYS A 162 10.21 -12.64 6.42
CA LYS A 162 10.67 -11.46 5.69
C LYS A 162 11.19 -10.42 6.66
N GLU A 163 12.25 -9.71 6.27
CA GLU A 163 12.58 -8.45 6.92
C GLU A 163 11.39 -7.50 6.73
N TYR A 164 10.95 -6.87 7.82
CA TYR A 164 9.73 -6.06 7.83
C TYR A 164 10.01 -4.74 8.53
N ASP A 165 10.14 -3.66 7.77
CA ASP A 165 10.45 -2.32 8.28
C ASP A 165 9.26 -1.38 8.13
N MET A 166 9.34 -0.23 8.79
CA MET A 166 8.30 0.79 8.78
C MET A 166 8.94 2.16 8.65
N SER A 167 8.34 3.04 7.85
CA SER A 167 8.78 4.42 7.69
C SER A 167 7.62 5.40 7.68
N LEU A 168 7.89 6.60 8.19
CA LEU A 168 7.00 7.75 8.21
C LEU A 168 7.47 8.82 7.21
N PRO A 169 6.63 9.81 6.89
CA PRO A 169 7.03 10.93 6.04
C PRO A 169 8.03 11.87 6.74
N ASP A 170 8.13 11.73 8.06
CA ASP A 170 9.15 12.31 8.92
C ASP A 170 9.40 11.32 10.07
N ASP A 171 10.47 10.53 9.96
CA ASP A 171 10.84 9.55 10.99
C ASP A 171 11.28 10.22 12.31
N GLY A 172 11.52 11.54 12.33
CA GLY A 172 11.78 12.32 13.55
C GLY A 172 10.53 12.75 14.31
N ASP A 173 9.33 12.53 13.75
CA ASP A 173 8.06 12.92 14.38
C ASP A 173 7.65 11.92 15.49
N ALA A 174 8.09 12.21 16.71
CA ALA A 174 7.80 11.40 17.89
C ALA A 174 6.29 11.29 18.21
N ASP A 175 5.50 12.33 17.91
CA ASP A 175 4.05 12.31 18.13
C ASP A 175 3.36 11.38 17.13
N LEU A 176 3.83 11.36 15.88
CA LEU A 176 3.35 10.42 14.87
C LEU A 176 3.73 8.98 15.20
N TRP A 177 4.96 8.71 15.65
CA TRP A 177 5.35 7.39 16.14
C TRP A 177 4.49 6.92 17.31
N LYS A 178 4.19 7.81 18.26
CA LYS A 178 3.28 7.52 19.38
C LYS A 178 1.86 7.19 18.88
N ALA A 179 1.36 7.92 17.88
CA ALA A 179 0.05 7.64 17.28
C ALA A 179 0.02 6.26 16.59
N VAL A 180 1.08 5.90 15.86
CA VAL A 180 1.24 4.57 15.27
C VAL A 180 1.28 3.50 16.36
N GLY A 181 2.12 3.68 17.39
CA GLY A 181 2.25 2.75 18.50
C GLY A 181 0.93 2.48 19.21
N SER A 182 0.15 3.52 19.47
CA SER A 182 -1.18 3.43 20.08
C SER A 182 -2.16 2.61 19.21
N LYS A 183 -2.15 2.79 17.89
CA LYS A 183 -2.97 1.97 16.97
C LYS A 183 -2.50 0.52 16.92
N LEU A 184 -1.19 0.29 16.94
CA LEU A 184 -0.63 -1.07 16.97
C LEU A 184 -0.97 -1.79 18.29
N GLU A 185 -0.96 -1.09 19.42
CA GLU A 185 -1.40 -1.64 20.71
C GLU A 185 -2.85 -2.13 20.67
N GLY A 186 -3.74 -1.33 20.09
CA GLY A 186 -5.16 -1.67 19.92
C GLY A 186 -5.49 -2.50 18.68
N LEU A 187 -4.49 -2.92 17.89
CA LEU A 187 -4.72 -3.54 16.58
C LEU A 187 -5.48 -4.85 16.72
N ASP A 188 -6.60 -4.96 16.02
CA ASP A 188 -7.33 -6.21 15.83
C ASP A 188 -7.85 -6.26 14.40
N VAL A 189 -7.47 -7.32 13.68
CA VAL A 189 -7.87 -7.53 12.28
C VAL A 189 -9.39 -7.53 12.10
N ALA A 190 -10.17 -7.94 13.10
CA ALA A 190 -11.63 -7.92 13.07
C ALA A 190 -12.20 -6.50 12.91
N TYR A 191 -11.54 -5.50 13.49
CA TYR A 191 -11.93 -4.09 13.44
C TYR A 191 -11.25 -3.30 12.32
N CYS A 192 -10.27 -3.90 11.64
CA CYS A 192 -9.59 -3.27 10.51
C CYS A 192 -10.54 -3.01 9.33
N HIS A 193 -10.16 -2.03 8.50
CA HIS A 193 -10.94 -1.55 7.36
C HIS A 193 -10.49 -2.20 6.05
N ALA A 194 -11.46 -2.47 5.18
CA ALA A 194 -11.21 -2.81 3.78
C ALA A 194 -12.17 -2.01 2.91
N SER A 195 -11.71 -1.55 1.74
CA SER A 195 -12.59 -0.85 0.78
C SER A 195 -13.64 -1.79 0.19
N ARG A 196 -13.42 -3.11 0.26
CA ARG A 196 -14.34 -4.14 -0.22
C ARG A 196 -14.64 -5.10 0.91
N LEU A 197 -15.92 -5.30 1.19
CA LEU A 197 -16.37 -6.18 2.26
C LEU A 197 -15.92 -7.64 2.04
N LYS A 198 -15.98 -8.13 0.80
CA LYS A 198 -15.54 -9.48 0.43
C LYS A 198 -14.08 -9.75 0.77
N ASP A 199 -13.20 -8.76 0.56
CA ASP A 199 -11.78 -8.88 0.92
C ASP A 199 -11.63 -9.04 2.44
N LYS A 200 -12.36 -8.23 3.23
CA LYS A 200 -12.38 -8.34 4.69
C LYS A 200 -12.87 -9.72 5.13
N GLU A 201 -13.96 -10.21 4.57
CA GLU A 201 -14.51 -11.54 4.88
C GLU A 201 -13.50 -12.66 4.56
N ALA A 202 -12.84 -12.60 3.40
CA ALA A 202 -11.82 -13.56 3.01
C ALA A 202 -10.61 -13.53 3.97
N ILE A 203 -10.14 -12.33 4.33
CA ILE A 203 -9.01 -12.15 5.25
C ILE A 203 -9.36 -12.66 6.65
N LEU A 204 -10.56 -12.38 7.16
CA LEU A 204 -11.01 -12.87 8.46
C LEU A 204 -11.21 -14.39 8.45
N SER A 205 -11.73 -14.95 7.36
CA SER A 205 -11.84 -16.39 7.20
C SER A 205 -10.46 -17.06 7.21
N TYR A 206 -9.49 -16.50 6.48
CA TYR A 206 -8.10 -16.97 6.52
C TYR A 206 -7.44 -16.80 7.89
N ALA A 207 -7.69 -15.69 8.59
CA ALA A 207 -7.22 -15.47 9.95
C ALA A 207 -7.74 -16.53 10.92
N GLN A 208 -8.99 -16.94 10.75
CA GLN A 208 -9.62 -17.96 11.59
C GLN A 208 -9.03 -19.36 11.37
N THR A 209 -8.54 -19.67 10.17
CA THR A 209 -7.92 -20.97 9.84
C THR A 209 -6.44 -21.04 10.26
N CYS A 210 -5.80 -19.91 10.55
CA CYS A 210 -4.45 -19.88 11.09
C CYS A 210 -4.38 -20.58 12.46
N THR A 211 -3.25 -21.20 12.78
CA THR A 211 -3.02 -21.80 14.10
C THR A 211 -3.15 -20.73 15.19
N GLY A 212 -4.08 -20.92 16.14
CA GLY A 212 -4.38 -19.94 17.19
C GLY A 212 -5.39 -18.85 16.78
N GLY A 213 -5.91 -18.89 15.54
CA GLY A 213 -6.96 -18.01 15.04
C GLY A 213 -6.59 -16.52 15.02
N ILE A 214 -7.63 -15.68 15.04
CA ILE A 214 -7.50 -14.22 15.07
C ILE A 214 -6.60 -13.71 16.21
N PRO A 215 -6.68 -14.20 17.46
CA PRO A 215 -5.81 -13.73 18.54
C PRO A 215 -4.31 -13.92 18.23
N ALA A 216 -3.92 -15.11 17.80
CA ALA A 216 -2.51 -15.40 17.47
C ALA A 216 -2.01 -14.58 16.27
N LEU A 217 -2.87 -14.35 15.27
CA LEU A 217 -2.57 -13.44 14.17
C LEU A 217 -2.30 -12.03 14.67
N ASN A 218 -3.21 -11.48 15.48
CA ASN A 218 -3.08 -10.13 16.03
C ASN A 218 -1.77 -10.00 16.82
N ASP A 219 -1.44 -10.97 17.67
CA ASP A 219 -0.18 -10.96 18.42
C ASP A 219 1.05 -11.01 17.52
N SER A 220 1.04 -11.84 16.48
CA SER A 220 2.13 -11.91 15.49
C SER A 220 2.30 -10.58 14.75
N VAL A 221 1.21 -9.95 14.30
CA VAL A 221 1.25 -8.67 13.58
C VAL A 221 1.75 -7.56 14.50
N ARG A 222 1.24 -7.48 15.73
CA ARG A 222 1.71 -6.50 16.72
C ARG A 222 3.20 -6.66 17.01
N ALA A 223 3.68 -7.90 17.15
CA ALA A 223 5.08 -8.17 17.40
C ALA A 223 5.99 -7.70 16.25
N VAL A 224 5.67 -8.09 15.01
CA VAL A 224 6.49 -7.71 13.84
C VAL A 224 6.46 -6.19 13.60
N ALA A 225 5.29 -5.56 13.71
CA ALA A 225 5.15 -4.12 13.51
C ALA A 225 5.83 -3.30 14.60
N ARG A 226 5.76 -3.71 15.88
CA ARG A 226 6.49 -3.04 16.98
C ARG A 226 8.00 -3.17 16.83
N ASN A 227 8.49 -4.32 16.38
CA ASN A 227 9.92 -4.49 16.13
C ASN A 227 10.39 -3.59 14.98
N ALA A 228 9.58 -3.42 13.93
CA ALA A 228 9.85 -2.50 12.85
C ALA A 228 9.88 -1.04 13.32
N MET A 229 8.86 -0.63 14.08
CA MET A 229 8.75 0.70 14.68
C MET A 229 9.98 1.05 15.52
N LYS A 230 10.39 0.15 16.43
CA LYS A 230 11.58 0.35 17.27
C LYS A 230 12.86 0.53 16.45
N ARG A 231 13.03 -0.23 15.36
CA ARG A 231 14.19 -0.07 14.49
C ARG A 231 14.19 1.29 13.79
N ALA A 232 13.03 1.73 13.31
CA ALA A 232 12.89 3.04 12.68
C ALA A 232 13.19 4.18 13.66
N GLU A 233 12.65 4.12 14.89
CA GLU A 233 12.95 5.09 15.95
C GLU A 233 14.46 5.15 16.28
N LEU A 234 15.13 3.99 16.35
CA LEU A 234 16.57 3.92 16.59
C LEU A 234 17.39 4.53 15.44
N MET A 235 17.00 4.27 14.18
CA MET A 235 17.65 4.84 13.00
C MET A 235 17.47 6.36 12.92
N ALA A 236 16.27 6.85 13.24
CA ALA A 236 15.98 8.27 13.30
C ALA A 236 16.83 8.97 14.37
N ALA A 237 16.89 8.39 15.58
CA ALA A 237 17.72 8.91 16.66
C ALA A 237 19.22 8.94 16.30
N ALA A 238 19.72 7.93 15.58
CA ALA A 238 21.11 7.87 15.13
C ALA A 238 21.44 8.90 14.05
N THR A 239 20.47 9.34 13.26
CA THR A 239 20.67 10.30 12.17
C THR A 239 20.58 11.76 12.66
N ALA A 240 19.94 11.99 13.81
CA ALA A 240 19.74 13.31 14.41
C ALA A 240 20.84 13.75 15.38
N GLY A 241 21.73 12.84 15.81
CA GLY A 241 22.84 13.10 16.74
C GLY A 241 24.17 13.31 16.04
#